data_AF-A0A7C3HGL9-F1
#
_entry.id   AF-A0A7C3HGL9-F1
#
_cell.length_a   1.000
_cell.length_b   1.000
_cell.length_c   1.000
_cell.angle_alpha   90.00
_cell.angle_beta   90.00
_cell.angle_gamma   90.00
#
_symmetry.space_group_name_H-M   'P 1'
#
loop_
_entity.id
_entity.type
_entity.pdbx_description
1 polymer ?
#
loop_
_entity_poly.entity_id
_entity_poly.type
_entity_poly.pdbx_seq_one_letter_code
_entity_poly.pdbx_strand_id
1 'polypeptide(L)' 'MLDRSFWPIRKIKGAGPDVFLTFDDGPDPLFTPSILNTLDEAGAKATFFLLG' A
#
# COMPACT_ATOMS: atom_id res chain seq x y z
N MET A 1 -10.54 -21.84 6.74
CA MET A 1 -10.70 -20.64 7.59
C MET A 1 -9.31 -20.29 8.08
N LEU A 2 -8.67 -19.27 7.49
CA LEU A 2 -7.27 -18.96 7.82
C LEU A 2 -7.20 -18.42 9.25
N ASP A 3 -6.31 -19.01 10.04
CA ASP A 3 -6.02 -18.61 11.41
C ASP A 3 -5.51 -17.16 11.43
N ARG A 4 -6.26 -16.27 12.09
CA ARG A 4 -5.93 -14.85 12.23
C ARG A 4 -4.82 -14.60 13.27
N SER A 5 -4.31 -15.64 13.93
CA SER A 5 -3.25 -15.53 14.95
C SER A 5 -1.89 -15.07 14.39
N PHE A 6 -1.71 -15.09 13.06
CA PHE A 6 -0.43 -14.78 12.41
C PHE A 6 -0.28 -13.36 11.84
N TRP A 7 -1.23 -12.45 12.06
CA TRP A 7 -0.98 -11.03 11.77
C TRP A 7 -0.33 -10.35 12.97
N PRO A 8 0.97 -10.01 12.95
CA PRO A 8 1.58 -9.22 14.01
C PRO A 8 1.06 -7.78 13.95
N ILE A 9 -0.10 -7.54 14.56
CA ILE A 9 -0.62 -6.18 14.74
C ILE A 9 0.15 -5.56 15.90
N ARG A 10 1.13 -4.71 15.58
CA ARG A 10 1.87 -3.93 16.57
C ARG A 10 1.30 -2.52 16.66
N LYS A 11 0.71 -2.16 17.80
CA LYS A 11 0.38 -0.77 18.10
C LYS A 11 1.62 -0.03 18.56
N ILE A 12 1.99 1.04 17.86
CA ILE A 12 3.12 1.90 18.23
C ILE A 12 2.58 3.07 19.04
N LYS A 13 3.07 3.22 20.27
CA LYS A 13 2.67 4.30 21.17
C LYS A 13 3.10 5.65 20.58
N GLY A 14 2.15 6.58 20.43
CA GLY A 14 2.40 7.91 19.88
C GLY A 14 2.29 8.02 18.36
N ALA A 15 2.00 6.93 17.64
CA ALA A 15 1.68 6.99 16.23
C ALA A 15 0.25 7.54 16.02
N GLY A 16 0.09 8.40 15.01
CA GLY A 16 -1.22 8.87 14.54
C GLY A 16 -1.97 7.76 13.78
N PRO A 17 -3.22 8.02 13.35
CA PRO A 17 -3.99 7.10 12.52
C PRO A 17 -3.50 7.11 11.06
N ASP A 18 -2.19 7.05 10.85
CA ASP A 18 -1.58 7.13 9.53
C ASP A 18 -1.65 5.78 8.81
N VAL A 19 -1.85 5.82 7.49
CA VAL A 19 -1.82 4.66 6.61
C VAL A 19 -0.74 4.85 5.56
N PHE A 20 0.08 3.82 5.38
CA PHE A 20 1.13 3.79 4.36
C PHE A 20 0.75 2.74 3.31
N LEU A 21 0.58 3.19 2.07
CA LEU A 21 0.24 2.33 0.94
C LEU A 21 1.53 1.81 0.28
N THR A 22 1.58 0.51 0.04
CA THR A 22 2.65 -0.16 -0.69
C THR A 22 2.06 -1.06 -1.77
N PHE A 23 2.69 -1.09 -2.94
CA PHE A 23 2.30 -1.95 -4.06
C PHE A 23 3.48 -2.82 -4.48
N ASP A 24 3.26 -4.12 -4.56
CA ASP A 24 4.23 -5.11 -5.04
C ASP A 24 3.90 -5.47 -6.51
N ASP A 25 4.85 -6.09 -7.21
CA ASP A 25 4.67 -6.75 -8.51
C ASP A 25 4.30 -5.86 -9.72
N GLY A 26 4.72 -4.58 -9.72
CA GLY A 26 4.52 -3.65 -10.84
C GLY A 26 5.81 -3.29 -11.62
N PRO A 27 5.72 -2.48 -12.70
CA PRO A 27 4.51 -1.82 -13.19
C PRO A 27 3.70 -2.73 -14.13
N ASP A 28 2.41 -2.87 -13.85
CA ASP A 28 1.47 -3.51 -14.76
C ASP A 28 0.94 -2.45 -15.75
N PRO A 29 1.03 -2.69 -17.08
CA PRO A 29 0.66 -1.69 -18.08
C PRO A 29 -0.84 -1.35 -18.10
N LEU A 30 -1.70 -2.22 -17.59
CA LEU A 30 -3.14 -2.01 -17.52
C LEU A 30 -3.55 -1.33 -16.20
N PHE A 31 -2.98 -1.76 -15.07
CA PHE A 31 -3.44 -1.32 -13.75
C PHE A 31 -2.64 -0.14 -13.17
N THR A 32 -1.31 -0.11 -13.35
CA THR A 32 -0.47 0.92 -12.73
C THR A 32 -0.89 2.35 -13.12
N PRO A 33 -1.26 2.67 -14.37
CA PRO A 33 -1.72 4.02 -14.71
C PRO A 33 -2.96 4.47 -13.93
N SER A 34 -3.94 3.58 -13.73
CA SER A 34 -5.16 3.89 -12.99
C SER A 34 -4.89 4.13 -11.50
N ILE A 35 -3.98 3.33 -10.91
CA ILE A 35 -3.54 3.50 -9.52
C ILE A 35 -2.85 4.86 -9.34
N LEU A 36 -1.94 5.22 -10.25
CA LEU A 36 -1.23 6.49 -10.21
C LEU A 36 -2.19 7.70 -10.32
N ASN A 37 -3.16 7.64 -11.24
CA ASN A 37 -4.17 8.69 -11.36
C ASN A 37 -4.99 8.84 -10.08
N THR A 38 -5.41 7.72 -9.47
CA THR A 38 -6.19 7.75 -8.22
C THR A 38 -5.39 8.35 -7.07
N LEU A 39 -4.09 8.03 -6.97
CA LEU A 39 -3.22 8.61 -5.95
C LEU A 39 -3.05 10.12 -6.16
N ASP A 40 -2.88 10.57 -7.41
CA ASP A 40 -2.75 11.98 -7.76
C ASP A 40 -4.04 12.78 -7.45
N GLU A 41 -5.20 12.26 -7.85
CA GLU A 41 -6.51 12.84 -7.53
C GLU A 41 -6.75 12.97 -6.01
N ALA A 42 -6.25 12.01 -5.24
CA ALA A 42 -6.32 12.04 -3.78
C ALA A 42 -5.21 12.88 -3.12
N GLY A 43 -4.24 13.39 -3.87
CA GLY A 43 -3.04 14.05 -3.32
C GLY A 43 -2.20 13.13 -2.44
N ALA A 44 -2.31 11.82 -2.63
CA ALA A 44 -1.71 10.79 -1.81
C ALA A 44 -0.36 10.32 -2.38
N LYS A 45 0.46 9.73 -1.51
CA LYS A 45 1.73 9.10 -1.88
C LYS A 45 1.72 7.62 -1.51
N ALA A 46 2.43 6.83 -2.30
CA ALA A 46 2.62 5.41 -2.07
C ALA A 46 4.03 4.97 -2.47
N THR A 47 4.45 3.81 -1.98
CA THR A 47 5.71 3.17 -2.35
C THR A 47 5.44 1.99 -3.30
N PHE A 48 6.18 1.91 -4.40
CA PHE A 48 6.11 0.80 -5.35
C PHE A 48 7.38 -0.05 -5.26
N PHE A 49 7.21 -1.34 -5.01
CA PHE A 49 8.28 -2.34 -5.07
C PHE A 49 8.25 -2.98 -6.46
N LEU A 50 9.04 -2.41 -7.38
CA LEU A 50 9.04 -2.77 -8.79
C LEU A 50 9.72 -4.13 -9.04
N LEU A 51 9.21 -4.84 -10.03
CA LEU A 51 9.92 -5.94 -10.69
C LEU A 51 10.77 -5.36 -11.83
N GLY A 52 11.94 -5.97 -12.06
CA GLY A 52 12.92 -5.54 -13.05
C GLY A 52 12.59 -5.93 -14.48
#